data_AF-A0A4Q5SLR9-F1
#
_entry.id   AF-A0A4Q5SLR9-F1
#
_cell.length_a   1.000
_cell.length_b   1.000
_cell.length_c   1.000
_cell.angle_alpha   90.00
_cell.angle_beta   90.00
_cell.angle_gamma   90.00
#
_symmetry.space_group_name_H-M   'P 1'
#
loop_
_entity.id
_entity.type
_entity.pdbx_description
1 polymer ?
#
loop_
_entity_poly.entity_id
_entity_poly.type
_entity_poly.pdbx_seq_one_letter_code
_entity_poly.pdbx_strand_id
1 'polypeptide(L)'
;MALISIPFSTDLYRNLIIEKTDIKDFLHFLLYKDNTTDTFPIIERILREYHFNDGGSPYIEGFEITAAEYNVESNKGRVWFKYRIDYYFGCEDRSAGTTFNESYNFEMDTEGFLLKINFPEPVQRDTLDEF
;
A
#
# COMPACT_ATOMS: atom_id res chain seq x y z
N MET A 1 -7.67 -12.24 0.48
CA MET A 1 -7.04 -11.02 1.02
C MET A 1 -5.72 -10.83 0.30
N ALA A 2 -5.37 -9.61 -0.12
CA ALA A 2 -4.08 -9.39 -0.79
C ALA A 2 -3.01 -9.08 0.26
N LEU A 3 -2.01 -9.94 0.36
CA LEU A 3 -0.87 -9.79 1.28
C LEU A 3 0.37 -9.46 0.46
N ILE A 4 0.97 -8.29 0.70
CA ILE A 4 2.28 -7.95 0.12
C ILE A 4 3.34 -8.28 1.16
N SER A 5 4.35 -9.07 0.78
CA SER A 5 5.52 -9.35 1.61
C SER A 5 6.73 -8.65 1.00
N ILE A 6 7.31 -7.70 1.74
CA ILE A 6 8.41 -6.85 1.30
C ILE A 6 9.64 -7.19 2.14
N PRO A 7 10.72 -7.71 1.56
CA PRO A 7 11.94 -7.98 2.31
C PRO A 7 12.56 -6.67 2.80
N PHE A 8 13.07 -6.67 4.03
CA PHE A 8 13.82 -5.54 4.58
C PHE A 8 15.17 -5.98 5.15
N SER A 9 16.14 -5.07 5.14
CA SER A 9 17.46 -5.34 5.70
C SER A 9 17.45 -5.32 7.22
N THR A 10 18.27 -6.17 7.84
CA THR A 10 18.45 -6.24 9.30
C THR A 10 18.92 -4.90 9.89
N ASP A 11 19.80 -4.18 9.17
CA ASP A 11 20.27 -2.84 9.55
C ASP A 11 19.14 -1.81 9.59
N LEU A 12 18.21 -1.87 8.61
CA LEU A 12 17.06 -0.97 8.54
C LEU A 12 16.14 -1.19 9.74
N TYR A 13 15.86 -2.46 10.05
CA TYR A 13 15.06 -2.84 11.21
C TYR A 13 15.73 -2.45 12.52
N ARG A 14 17.04 -2.64 12.64
CA ARG A 14 17.79 -2.23 13.83
C ARG A 14 17.67 -0.72 14.07
N ASN A 15 17.74 0.10 13.02
CA ASN A 15 17.57 1.55 13.13
C ASN A 15 16.17 1.96 13.60
N LEU A 16 15.13 1.21 13.21
CA LEU A 16 13.76 1.39 13.70
C LEU A 16 13.67 1.07 15.20
N ILE A 17 14.23 -0.05 15.64
CA ILE A 17 14.14 -0.51 17.04
C ILE A 17 14.90 0.38 18.02
N ILE A 18 16.04 0.93 17.61
CA ILE A 18 16.80 1.89 18.44
C ILE A 18 16.27 3.32 18.33
N GLU A 19 15.08 3.51 17.75
CA GLU A 19 14.41 4.80 17.55
C GLU A 19 15.26 5.83 16.77
N LYS A 20 16.21 5.35 15.98
CA LYS A 20 17.05 6.19 15.11
C LYS A 20 16.35 6.55 13.81
N THR A 21 15.31 5.81 13.45
CA THR A 21 14.49 6.03 12.26
C THR A 21 13.02 5.89 12.63
N ASP A 22 12.21 6.86 12.22
CA ASP A 22 10.75 6.81 12.39
C ASP A 22 10.14 5.73 11.50
N ILE A 23 9.03 5.12 11.94
CA ILE A 23 8.35 4.10 11.15
C ILE A 23 7.91 4.62 9.78
N LYS A 24 7.51 5.89 9.68
CA LYS A 24 7.15 6.52 8.41
C LYS A 24 8.35 6.58 7.47
N ASP A 25 9.50 7.00 7.98
CA ASP A 25 10.75 7.04 7.20
C ASP A 25 11.18 5.63 6.80
N PHE A 26 11.12 4.66 7.73
CA PHE A 26 11.41 3.25 7.46
C PHE A 26 10.55 2.69 6.30
N LEU A 27 9.23 2.92 6.35
CA LEU A 27 8.32 2.50 5.29
C LEU A 27 8.58 3.25 3.99
N HIS A 28 8.89 4.55 4.06
CA HIS A 28 9.26 5.32 2.87
C HIS A 28 10.54 4.79 2.22
N PHE A 29 11.55 4.42 3.00
CA PHE A 29 12.77 3.78 2.50
C PHE A 29 12.48 2.44 1.83
N LEU A 30 11.64 1.59 2.44
CA LEU A 30 11.28 0.29 1.85
C LEU A 30 10.47 0.41 0.58
N LEU A 31 9.54 1.36 0.53
CA LEU A 31 8.61 1.49 -0.59
C LEU A 31 9.21 2.22 -1.79
N TYR A 32 10.15 3.13 -1.57
CA TYR A 32 10.70 3.99 -2.62
C TYR A 32 12.21 3.85 -2.89
N LYS A 33 13.01 3.30 -1.96
CA LYS A 33 14.47 3.48 -1.99
C LYS A 33 15.29 2.19 -1.93
N ASP A 34 14.73 1.10 -1.40
CA ASP A 34 15.47 -0.16 -1.33
C ASP A 34 15.53 -0.81 -2.72
N ASN A 35 16.72 -0.71 -3.33
CA ASN A 35 17.06 -0.97 -4.74
C ASN A 35 16.90 -2.44 -5.20
N THR A 36 16.23 -3.29 -4.43
CA THR A 36 16.15 -4.74 -4.73
C THR A 36 14.81 -5.16 -5.32
N THR A 37 13.71 -4.47 -4.99
CA THR A 37 12.37 -4.75 -5.56
C THR A 37 11.58 -3.44 -5.64
N ASP A 38 11.25 -2.99 -6.85
CA ASP A 38 10.35 -1.86 -7.08
C ASP A 38 8.97 -2.24 -6.50
N THR A 39 8.74 -1.90 -5.23
CA THR A 39 7.56 -2.36 -4.47
C THR A 39 6.35 -1.49 -4.76
N PHE A 40 6.60 -0.22 -5.10
CA PHE A 40 5.58 0.73 -5.52
C PHE A 40 4.67 0.21 -6.65
N PRO A 41 5.16 -0.34 -7.79
CA PRO A 41 4.29 -0.85 -8.85
C PRO A 41 3.46 -2.06 -8.43
N ILE A 42 3.90 -2.81 -7.42
CA ILE A 42 3.09 -3.91 -6.85
C ILE A 42 1.91 -3.33 -6.07
N ILE A 43 2.16 -2.33 -5.22
CA ILE A 43 1.11 -1.62 -4.47
C ILE A 43 0.16 -0.90 -5.45
N GLU A 44 0.72 -0.18 -6.42
CA GLU A 44 -0.03 0.52 -7.44
C GLU A 44 -0.96 -0.43 -8.18
N ARG A 45 -0.44 -1.60 -8.60
CA ARG A 45 -1.24 -2.63 -9.25
C ARG A 45 -2.38 -3.12 -8.36
N ILE A 46 -2.13 -3.44 -7.09
CA ILE A 46 -3.17 -3.92 -6.15
C ILE A 46 -4.26 -2.87 -5.94
N LEU A 47 -3.87 -1.61 -5.76
CA LEU A 47 -4.81 -0.50 -5.63
C LEU A 47 -5.60 -0.29 -6.93
N ARG A 48 -4.96 -0.40 -8.10
CA ARG A 48 -5.66 -0.36 -9.39
C ARG A 48 -6.65 -1.51 -9.52
N GLU A 49 -6.27 -2.74 -9.18
CA GLU A 49 -7.16 -3.91 -9.19
C GLU A 49 -8.34 -3.74 -8.21
N TYR A 50 -8.11 -3.14 -7.05
CA TYR A 50 -9.16 -2.83 -6.08
C TYR A 50 -10.21 -1.87 -6.63
N HIS A 51 -9.79 -0.85 -7.39
CA HIS A 51 -10.67 0.17 -7.97
C HIS A 51 -11.07 -0.10 -9.44
N PHE A 52 -10.57 -1.17 -10.05
CA PHE A 52 -10.85 -1.52 -11.45
C PHE A 52 -12.34 -1.80 -11.71
N ASN A 53 -13.04 -2.34 -10.71
CA ASN A 53 -14.48 -2.64 -10.80
C ASN A 53 -15.39 -1.40 -10.78
N ASP A 54 -14.85 -0.19 -10.57
CA ASP A 54 -15.62 1.07 -10.58
C ASP A 54 -15.88 1.59 -12.01
N GLY A 55 -15.21 1.01 -13.02
CA GLY A 55 -15.34 1.35 -14.44
C GLY A 55 -14.25 2.30 -14.95
N GLY A 56 -13.71 2.01 -16.14
CA GLY A 56 -12.59 2.76 -16.72
C GLY A 56 -11.21 2.16 -16.36
N SER A 57 -10.13 2.74 -16.87
CA SER A 57 -8.77 2.36 -16.47
C SER A 57 -8.30 3.23 -15.31
N PRO A 58 -8.21 2.71 -14.07
CA PRO A 58 -7.78 3.49 -12.91
C PRO A 58 -6.29 3.80 -13.01
N TYR A 59 -5.95 5.06 -12.75
CA TYR A 59 -4.59 5.55 -12.71
C TYR A 59 -4.34 6.19 -11.35
N ILE A 60 -3.23 5.80 -10.71
CA ILE A 60 -2.90 6.24 -9.37
C ILE A 60 -1.83 7.32 -9.45
N GLU A 61 -2.15 8.51 -8.96
CA GLU A 61 -1.22 9.63 -8.84
C GLU A 61 -1.07 10.08 -7.39
N GLY A 62 0.08 10.70 -7.07
CA GLY A 62 0.29 11.34 -5.78
C GLY A 62 0.23 10.40 -4.58
N PHE A 63 0.73 9.16 -4.73
CA PHE A 63 0.87 8.24 -3.61
C PHE A 63 1.82 8.82 -2.57
N GLU A 64 1.37 8.86 -1.32
CA GLU A 64 2.10 9.42 -0.19
C GLU A 64 1.76 8.64 1.08
N ILE A 65 2.75 8.43 1.94
CA ILE A 65 2.54 7.94 3.29
C ILE A 65 2.27 9.14 4.19
N THR A 66 1.03 9.31 4.65
CA THR A 66 0.67 10.47 5.48
C THR A 66 1.07 10.27 6.93
N ALA A 67 0.79 9.08 7.46
CA ALA A 67 1.09 8.68 8.83
C ALA A 67 1.44 7.19 8.90
N ALA A 68 2.14 6.79 9.95
CA ALA A 68 2.40 5.39 10.27
C ALA A 68 2.53 5.23 11.79
N GLU A 69 2.02 4.12 12.30
CA GLU A 69 2.09 3.70 13.70
C GLU A 69 2.65 2.29 13.75
N TYR A 70 3.54 2.02 14.70
CA TYR A 70 4.12 0.69 14.89
C TYR A 70 4.22 0.36 16.37
N ASN A 71 3.76 -0.84 16.72
CA ASN A 71 3.88 -1.41 18.04
C ASN A 71 4.97 -2.49 18.02
N VAL A 72 6.08 -2.20 18.68
CA VAL A 72 7.26 -3.08 18.78
C VAL A 72 6.93 -4.38 19.50
N GLU A 73 6.08 -4.36 20.53
CA GLU A 73 5.73 -5.56 21.33
C GLU A 73 4.95 -6.58 20.51
N SER A 74 4.04 -6.10 19.65
CA SER A 74 3.20 -6.96 18.81
C SER A 74 3.74 -7.17 17.40
N ASN A 75 4.85 -6.51 17.03
CA ASN A 75 5.37 -6.43 15.67
C ASN A 75 4.33 -6.01 14.62
N LYS A 76 3.32 -5.25 15.04
CA LYS A 76 2.17 -4.86 14.20
C LYS A 76 2.05 -3.36 14.17
N GLY A 77 1.55 -2.86 13.05
CA GLY A 77 1.37 -1.43 12.85
C GLY A 77 0.28 -1.11 11.86
N ARG A 78 0.11 0.18 11.63
CA ARG A 78 -0.83 0.72 10.67
C ARG A 78 -0.16 1.84 9.89
N VAL A 79 -0.39 1.86 8.58
CA VAL A 79 0.12 2.89 7.68
C VAL A 79 -1.02 3.53 6.94
N TRP A 80 -0.97 4.85 6.79
CA TRP A 80 -1.95 5.61 6.02
C TRP A 80 -1.37 5.97 4.67
N PHE A 81 -2.01 5.48 3.63
CA PHE A 81 -1.70 5.81 2.26
C PHE A 81 -2.72 6.82 1.76
N LYS A 82 -2.20 7.94 1.27
CA LYS A 82 -2.96 8.93 0.53
C LYS A 82 -2.59 8.79 -0.93
N TYR A 83 -3.58 8.68 -1.79
CA TYR A 83 -3.38 8.54 -3.21
C TYR A 83 -4.61 9.04 -3.96
N ARG A 84 -4.41 9.49 -5.20
CA ARG A 84 -5.49 9.97 -6.06
C ARG A 84 -5.72 8.95 -7.17
N ILE A 85 -6.99 8.64 -7.43
CA ILE A 85 -7.39 7.77 -8.54
C ILE A 85 -8.10 8.61 -9.58
N ASP A 86 -7.55 8.61 -10.79
CA ASP A 86 -8.17 9.18 -11.97
C ASP A 86 -8.62 8.03 -12.90
N TYR A 87 -9.82 8.15 -13.46
CA TYR A 87 -10.35 7.16 -14.41
C TYR A 87 -10.26 7.70 -15.84
N TYR A 88 -9.68 6.90 -16.73
CA TYR A 88 -9.73 7.18 -18.17
C TYR A 88 -10.93 6.47 -18.79
N PHE A 89 -11.85 7.27 -19.32
CA PHE A 89 -12.89 6.82 -20.26
C PHE A 89 -12.48 7.30 -21.66
N GLY A 90 -12.63 6.45 -22.67
CA GLY A 90 -12.05 6.61 -24.01
C GLY A 90 -12.05 8.05 -24.57
N CYS A 91 -10.85 8.47 -24.97
CA CYS A 91 -10.47 9.60 -25.83
C CYS A 91 -10.70 11.05 -25.45
N GLU A 92 -11.46 11.50 -24.44
CA GLU A 92 -11.47 12.97 -24.20
C GLU A 92 -11.84 13.54 -22.81
N ASP A 93 -12.24 12.73 -21.83
CA ASP A 93 -12.61 13.27 -20.51
C ASP A 93 -11.93 12.51 -19.36
N ARG A 94 -11.02 13.20 -18.66
CA ARG A 94 -10.57 12.80 -17.31
C ARG A 94 -11.69 13.17 -16.34
N SER A 95 -12.36 12.17 -15.77
CA SER A 95 -13.18 12.42 -14.58
C SER A 95 -12.30 12.97 -13.47
N ALA A 96 -12.79 13.97 -12.73
CA ALA A 96 -12.07 14.56 -11.61
C ALA A 96 -11.65 13.46 -10.62
N GLY A 97 -10.35 13.20 -10.52
CA GLY A 97 -9.84 12.12 -9.68
C GLY A 97 -10.22 12.27 -8.21
N THR A 98 -10.57 11.15 -7.59
CA THR A 98 -10.91 11.11 -6.17
C THR A 98 -9.65 10.86 -5.36
N THR A 99 -9.44 11.67 -4.32
CA THR A 99 -8.34 11.45 -3.37
C THR A 99 -8.82 10.54 -2.26
N PHE A 100 -8.13 9.42 -2.09
CA PHE A 100 -8.33 8.46 -1.01
C PHE A 100 -7.25 8.67 0.06
N ASN A 101 -7.63 8.44 1.32
CA ASN A 101 -6.71 8.39 2.45
C ASN A 101 -7.12 7.20 3.30
N GLU A 102 -6.46 6.08 3.09
CA GLU A 102 -6.83 4.79 3.65
C GLU A 102 -5.74 4.25 4.55
N SER A 103 -6.15 3.51 5.58
CA SER A 103 -5.24 2.92 6.55
C SER A 103 -5.15 1.40 6.36
N TYR A 104 -3.93 0.89 6.25
CA TYR A 104 -3.66 -0.54 6.08
C TYR A 104 -2.87 -1.07 7.26
N ASN A 105 -3.25 -2.23 7.77
CA ASN A 105 -2.52 -2.88 8.85
C ASN A 105 -1.33 -3.63 8.26
N PHE A 106 -0.17 -3.51 8.90
CA PHE A 106 1.02 -4.26 8.54
C PHE A 106 1.58 -5.03 9.74
N GLU A 107 2.36 -6.06 9.45
CA GLU A 107 3.07 -6.88 10.41
C GLU A 107 4.53 -7.03 9.97
N MET A 108 5.47 -6.97 10.91
CA MET A 108 6.88 -7.21 10.65
C MET A 108 7.26 -8.62 11.10
N ASP A 109 7.66 -9.45 10.16
CA ASP A 109 8.23 -10.75 10.41
C ASP A 109 9.73 -10.57 10.69
N THR A 110 10.11 -10.64 11.96
CA THR A 110 11.49 -10.39 12.40
C THR A 110 12.43 -11.58 12.15
N GLU A 111 11.87 -12.78 11.97
CA GLU A 111 12.64 -14.01 11.71
C GLU A 111 13.00 -14.13 10.23
N GLY A 112 12.05 -13.82 9.35
CA GLY A 112 12.21 -13.79 7.90
C GLY A 112 12.61 -12.43 7.31
N PHE A 113 12.62 -11.38 8.13
CA PHE A 113 12.84 -9.99 7.72
C PHE A 113 11.88 -9.54 6.60
N LEU A 114 10.58 -9.78 6.80
CA LEU A 114 9.53 -9.48 5.83
C LEU A 114 8.49 -8.53 6.42
N LEU A 115 8.21 -7.43 5.74
CA LEU A 115 7.08 -6.55 6.04
C LEU A 115 5.86 -7.06 5.29
N LYS A 116 4.82 -7.45 6.03
CA LYS A 116 3.55 -7.96 5.52
C LYS A 116 2.49 -6.88 5.60
N ILE A 117 2.07 -6.31 4.47
CA ILE A 117 0.98 -5.32 4.44
C ILE A 117 -0.30 -6.00 3.98
N ASN A 118 -1.38 -5.81 4.75
CA ASN A 118 -2.68 -6.40 4.48
C ASN A 118 -3.55 -5.39 3.72
N PHE A 119 -3.85 -5.71 2.46
CA PHE A 119 -4.82 -4.98 1.66
C PHE A 119 -6.18 -5.70 1.69
N PRO A 120 -7.29 -4.96 1.82
CA PRO A 120 -8.62 -5.53 1.66
C PRO A 120 -8.74 -6.15 0.26
N GLU A 121 -9.52 -7.22 0.15
CA GLU A 121 -9.77 -7.81 -1.16
C GLU A 121 -10.50 -6.82 -2.06
N PRO A 122 -10.20 -6.82 -3.37
CA PRO A 122 -11.09 -6.16 -4.32
C PRO A 122 -12.50 -6.67 -4.05
N VAL A 123 -13.46 -5.76 -3.90
CA VAL A 123 -14.87 -6.14 -3.79
C VAL A 123 -15.21 -6.82 -5.11
N GLN A 124 -15.16 -8.16 -5.12
CA GLN A 124 -15.78 -8.93 -6.18
C GLN A 124 -17.26 -8.64 -6.03
N ARG A 125 -17.84 -7.88 -6.97
CA ARG A 125 -19.30 -7.87 -7.10
C ARG A 125 -19.68 -9.29 -7.45
N ASP A 126 -20.10 -10.05 -6.44
CA ASP A 126 -20.93 -11.22 -6.65
C ASP A 126 -22.05 -10.73 -7.55
N THR A 127 -22.05 -11.17 -8.80
CA THR A 127 -23.11 -10.85 -9.75
C THR A 127 -24.29 -11.74 -9.37
N LEU A 128 -24.83 -11.52 -8.17
CA LEU A 128 -26.10 -12.04 -7.71
C LEU A 128 -27.13 -10.93 -7.93
N ASP A 129 -27.69 -10.94 -9.14
CA ASP A 129 -29.06 -10.49 -9.44
C ASP A 129 -29.36 -11.08 -10.83
N GLU A 130 -29.78 -12.35 -10.88
CA GLU A 130 -31.19 -12.74 -10.99
C GLU A 130 -31.85 -12.20 -12.27
N PHE A 131 -31.92 -13.04 -13.30
CA PHE A 131 -32.96 -13.01 -14.34
C PHE A 131 -33.30 -14.43 -14.78
#